data_AF-A0A377DN43-F1
#
_entry.id   AF-A0A377DN43-F1
#
_cell.length_a   1.000
_cell.length_b   1.000
_cell.length_c   1.000
_cell.angle_alpha   90.00
_cell.angle_beta   90.00
_cell.angle_gamma   90.00
#
_symmetry.space_group_name_H-M   'P 1'
#
loop_
_entity.id
_entity.type
_entity.pdbx_description
1 polymer ?
#
loop_
_entity_poly.entity_id
_entity_poly.type
_entity_poly.pdbx_seq_one_letter_code
_entity_poly.pdbx_strand_id
1 'polypeptide(L)'
;MLRKSKLTEIYKRFGFTEENTGNESIAVYSIKTGHYHNADILPLNNEVNVNQTFEEYRQLGYACQIKKYQSYEEAHKELFNGFFSVDSTKERLIKDYNTFTDSIVKIHSPTATYSYINSKYYLNGVIGEANVVTEILERIQHRRPILFFD
;
A
#
# COMPACT_ATOMS: atom_id res chain seq x y z
N MET A 1 24.41 -0.18 -3.98
CA MET A 1 23.68 -1.46 -3.76
C MET A 1 22.78 -1.32 -2.55
N LEU A 2 21.57 -1.86 -2.62
CA LEU A 2 20.61 -1.85 -1.51
C LEU A 2 21.03 -2.88 -0.47
N ARG A 3 20.87 -2.54 0.81
CA ARG A 3 21.20 -3.44 1.92
C ARG A 3 20.03 -4.39 2.17
N LYS A 4 20.31 -5.69 2.26
CA LYS A 4 19.32 -6.74 2.56
C LYS A 4 18.49 -6.40 3.80
N SER A 5 19.13 -6.01 4.91
CA SER A 5 18.43 -5.68 6.16
C SER A 5 17.39 -4.56 6.02
N LYS A 6 17.65 -3.56 5.18
CA LYS A 6 16.72 -2.46 4.93
C LYS A 6 15.56 -2.89 4.04
N LEU A 7 15.82 -3.75 3.04
CA LEU A 7 14.78 -4.38 2.23
C LEU A 7 13.90 -5.31 3.09
N THR A 8 14.49 -6.11 3.98
CA THR A 8 13.76 -6.93 4.96
C THR A 8 12.81 -6.08 5.80
N GLU A 9 13.26 -4.92 6.30
CA GLU A 9 12.42 -4.01 7.07
C GLU A 9 11.21 -3.53 6.26
N ILE A 10 11.40 -3.18 4.99
CA ILE A 10 10.34 -2.73 4.09
C ILE A 10 9.35 -3.86 3.83
N TYR A 11 9.84 -5.02 3.37
CA TYR A 11 9.02 -6.19 3.03
C TYR A 11 8.18 -6.68 4.23
N LYS A 12 8.75 -6.68 5.43
CA LYS A 12 8.01 -7.04 6.66
C LYS A 12 6.81 -6.13 6.93
N ARG A 13 6.87 -4.83 6.59
CA ARG A 13 5.73 -3.90 6.74
C ARG A 13 4.54 -4.28 5.85
N PHE A 14 4.80 -4.98 4.74
CA PHE A 14 3.78 -5.50 3.83
C PHE A 14 3.40 -6.95 4.12
N GLY A 15 3.86 -7.52 5.25
CA GLY A 15 3.49 -8.87 5.68
C GLY A 15 4.33 -10.00 5.07
N PHE A 16 5.40 -9.69 4.34
CA PHE A 16 6.33 -10.70 3.86
C PHE A 16 7.27 -11.20 4.96
N THR A 17 7.74 -12.43 4.77
CA THR A 17 8.78 -13.07 5.58
C THR A 17 10.06 -13.19 4.75
N GLU A 18 11.22 -12.95 5.37
CA GLU A 18 12.51 -13.22 4.75
C GLU A 18 12.79 -14.72 4.80
N GLU A 19 13.12 -15.29 3.65
CA GLU A 19 13.46 -16.70 3.53
C GLU A 19 14.97 -16.92 3.53
N ASN A 20 15.40 -18.10 3.97
CA ASN A 20 16.80 -18.49 3.96
C ASN A 20 17.18 -19.07 2.58
N THR A 21 18.14 -18.46 1.92
CA THR A 21 18.53 -18.77 0.54
C THR A 21 19.92 -19.42 0.44
N GLY A 22 20.66 -19.56 1.53
CA GLY A 22 22.06 -20.01 1.53
C GLY A 22 23.04 -19.11 0.77
N ASN A 23 22.54 -18.16 -0.04
CA ASN A 23 23.30 -17.22 -0.84
C ASN A 23 23.03 -15.79 -0.34
N GLU A 24 24.01 -15.19 0.32
CA GLU A 24 23.89 -13.84 0.89
C GLU A 24 23.71 -12.73 -0.16
N SER A 25 23.96 -13.03 -1.44
CA SER A 25 23.76 -12.08 -2.55
C SER A 25 22.35 -12.14 -3.16
N ILE A 26 21.49 -13.03 -2.67
CA ILE A 26 20.09 -13.15 -3.09
C ILE A 26 19.21 -12.99 -1.86
N ALA A 27 18.26 -12.06 -1.93
CA ALA A 27 17.19 -11.96 -0.94
C ALA A 27 15.93 -12.61 -1.51
N VAL A 28 15.26 -13.44 -0.70
CA VAL A 28 13.94 -13.96 -1.04
C VAL A 28 12.97 -13.55 0.05
N TYR A 29 11.84 -13.00 -0.38
CA TYR A 29 10.75 -12.61 0.50
C TYR A 29 9.49 -13.33 0.08
N SER A 30 8.87 -14.08 0.98
CA SER A 30 7.63 -14.81 0.70
C SER A 30 6.44 -14.22 1.45
N ILE A 31 5.26 -14.35 0.88
CA ILE A 31 4.00 -14.05 1.56
C ILE A 31 2.97 -15.13 1.23
N LYS A 32 2.22 -15.54 2.26
CA LYS A 32 1.13 -16.50 2.14
C LYS A 32 -0.19 -15.78 2.42
N THR A 33 -1.02 -15.68 1.38
CA THR A 33 -2.35 -15.06 1.47
C THR A 33 -3.38 -16.02 0.91
N GLY A 34 -4.10 -16.71 1.81
CA GLY A 34 -5.03 -17.77 1.44
C GLY A 34 -4.31 -18.95 0.78
N HIS A 35 -4.79 -19.39 -0.38
CA HIS A 35 -4.18 -20.48 -1.16
C HIS A 35 -2.99 -20.04 -2.02
N TYR A 36 -2.67 -18.75 -2.06
CA TYR A 36 -1.60 -18.20 -2.90
C TYR A 36 -0.33 -17.95 -2.09
N HIS A 37 0.77 -18.52 -2.59
CA HIS A 37 2.09 -18.40 -2.01
C HIS A 37 2.95 -17.62 -3.00
N ASN A 38 3.26 -16.36 -2.71
CA ASN A 38 4.12 -15.55 -3.57
C ASN A 38 5.53 -15.52 -3.01
N ALA A 39 6.53 -15.47 -3.89
CA ALA A 39 7.93 -15.29 -3.53
C ALA A 39 8.58 -14.25 -4.45
N ASP A 40 9.06 -13.16 -3.86
CA ASP A 40 9.89 -12.19 -4.55
C ASP A 40 11.36 -12.56 -4.38
N ILE A 41 12.08 -12.64 -5.50
CA ILE A 41 13.49 -13.03 -5.56
C ILE A 41 14.29 -11.85 -6.08
N LEU A 42 15.20 -11.34 -5.25
CA LEU A 42 15.94 -10.11 -5.50
C LEU A 42 17.43 -10.39 -5.59
N PRO A 43 18.09 -10.07 -6.72
CA PRO A 43 19.54 -9.99 -6.76
C PRO A 43 20.02 -8.72 -6.03
N LEU A 44 20.91 -8.88 -5.06
CA LEU A 44 21.47 -7.75 -4.29
C LEU A 44 22.67 -7.09 -4.99
N ASN A 45 23.21 -7.76 -6.02
CA ASN A 45 24.26 -7.27 -6.90
C ASN A 45 23.90 -7.55 -8.38
N ASN A 46 24.60 -6.90 -9.32
CA ASN A 46 24.24 -6.99 -10.74
C ASN A 46 24.68 -8.29 -11.43
N GLU A 47 25.58 -9.05 -10.81
CA GLU A 47 26.25 -10.20 -11.45
C GLU A 47 25.71 -11.55 -10.97
N VAL A 48 24.81 -11.56 -9.97
CA VAL A 48 24.27 -12.80 -9.45
C VAL A 48 23.13 -13.33 -10.28
N ASN A 49 23.29 -14.60 -10.66
CA ASN A 49 22.26 -15.39 -11.30
C ASN A 49 21.25 -15.88 -10.25
N VAL A 50 20.00 -15.46 -10.39
CA VAL A 50 18.88 -15.85 -9.51
C VAL A 50 18.08 -17.05 -10.03
N ASN A 51 18.39 -17.58 -11.21
CA ASN A 51 17.57 -18.60 -11.88
C ASN A 51 17.48 -19.89 -11.07
N GLN A 52 18.58 -20.30 -10.41
CA GLN A 52 18.56 -21.48 -9.57
C GLN A 52 17.58 -21.31 -8.40
N THR A 53 17.71 -20.22 -7.65
CA THR A 53 16.78 -19.90 -6.54
C THR A 53 15.34 -19.76 -7.05
N PHE A 54 15.13 -19.18 -8.23
CA PHE A 54 13.81 -19.10 -8.85
C PHE A 54 13.18 -20.46 -9.10
N GLU A 55 13.91 -21.38 -9.71
CA GLU A 55 13.39 -22.73 -9.98
C GLU A 55 13.18 -23.53 -8.70
N GLU A 56 14.05 -23.39 -7.69
CA GLU A 56 13.86 -24.02 -6.36
C GLU A 56 12.52 -23.59 -5.73
N TYR A 57 12.25 -22.28 -5.64
CA TYR A 57 11.00 -21.79 -5.06
C TYR A 57 9.77 -22.12 -5.92
N ARG A 58 9.92 -22.10 -7.25
CA ARG A 58 8.85 -22.50 -8.17
C ARG A 58 8.48 -23.97 -7.99
N GLN A 59 9.46 -24.86 -7.83
CA GLN A 59 9.22 -26.29 -7.55
C GLN A 59 8.56 -26.52 -6.19
N LEU A 60 8.80 -25.64 -5.21
CA LEU A 60 8.10 -25.62 -3.92
C LEU A 60 6.67 -25.06 -4.01
N GLY A 61 6.21 -24.68 -5.21
CA GLY A 61 4.83 -24.23 -5.46
C GLY A 61 4.60 -22.73 -5.28
N TYR A 62 5.66 -21.93 -5.14
CA TYR A 62 5.54 -20.47 -5.07
C TYR A 62 5.31 -19.85 -6.44
N ALA A 63 4.40 -18.88 -6.51
CA ALA A 63 4.33 -17.92 -7.60
C ALA A 63 5.49 -16.93 -7.47
N CYS A 64 6.55 -17.18 -8.24
CA CYS A 64 7.80 -16.45 -8.11
C CYS A 64 7.85 -15.22 -9.02
N GLN A 65 8.43 -14.12 -8.52
CA GLN A 65 8.77 -12.94 -9.32
C GLN A 65 10.23 -12.54 -9.06
N ILE A 66 10.93 -12.12 -10.11
CA ILE A 66 12.26 -11.52 -9.97
C ILE A 66 12.09 -10.01 -9.92
N LYS A 67 12.55 -9.39 -8.84
CA LYS A 67 12.43 -7.94 -8.61
C LYS A 67 13.80 -7.30 -8.53
N LYS A 68 13.95 -6.12 -9.12
CA LYS A 68 15.19 -5.33 -9.04
C LYS A 68 14.85 -3.88 -8.79
N TYR A 69 15.36 -3.36 -7.68
CA TYR A 69 15.12 -1.99 -7.25
C TYR A 69 16.40 -1.16 -7.33
N GLN A 70 16.27 0.08 -7.80
CA GLN A 70 17.32 1.09 -7.81
C GLN A 70 17.37 1.85 -6.48
N SER A 71 16.23 1.96 -5.77
CA SER A 71 16.13 2.65 -4.48
C SER A 71 15.17 1.95 -3.51
N TYR A 72 15.26 2.29 -2.22
CA TYR A 72 14.28 1.83 -1.22
C TYR A 72 12.89 2.42 -1.44
N GLU A 73 12.80 3.63 -1.98
CA GLU A 73 11.54 4.29 -2.30
C GLU A 73 10.81 3.58 -3.43
N GLU A 74 11.54 3.12 -4.43
CA GLU A 74 11.01 2.30 -5.52
C GLU A 74 10.44 0.97 -4.99
N ALA A 75 11.20 0.26 -4.15
CA ALA A 75 10.74 -0.97 -3.51
C ALA A 75 9.45 -0.76 -2.71
N HIS A 76 9.42 0.30 -1.90
CA HIS A 76 8.24 0.65 -1.11
C HIS A 76 7.04 1.00 -1.99
N LYS A 77 7.25 1.80 -3.06
CA LYS A 77 6.18 2.22 -3.96
C LYS A 77 5.60 1.04 -4.73
N GLU A 78 6.43 0.14 -5.23
CA GLU A 78 5.98 -1.04 -5.97
C GLU A 78 5.18 -1.98 -5.06
N LEU A 79 5.70 -2.27 -3.85
CA LEU A 79 4.97 -3.07 -2.85
C LEU A 79 3.64 -2.40 -2.48
N PHE A 80 3.63 -1.10 -2.23
CA PHE A 80 2.41 -0.37 -1.92
C PHE A 80 1.36 -0.50 -3.04
N ASN A 81 1.75 -0.29 -4.29
CA ASN A 81 0.84 -0.41 -5.43
C ASN A 81 0.35 -1.84 -5.65
N GLY A 82 1.16 -2.85 -5.32
CA GLY A 82 0.77 -4.27 -5.40
C GLY A 82 -0.30 -4.67 -4.38
N PHE A 83 -0.33 -4.03 -3.21
CA PHE A 83 -1.28 -4.33 -2.13
C PHE A 83 -2.51 -3.42 -2.16
N PHE A 84 -2.33 -2.17 -2.56
CA PHE A 84 -3.36 -1.15 -2.52
C PHE A 84 -3.73 -0.74 -3.94
N SER A 85 -4.96 -1.06 -4.35
CA SER A 85 -5.52 -0.57 -5.61
C SER A 85 -6.08 0.84 -5.42
N VAL A 86 -5.21 1.80 -5.08
CA VAL A 86 -5.62 3.17 -4.70
C VAL A 86 -6.41 3.86 -5.81
N ASP A 87 -5.91 3.79 -7.05
CA ASP A 87 -6.55 4.45 -8.19
C ASP A 87 -7.93 3.85 -8.49
N SER A 88 -8.03 2.52 -8.57
CA SER A 88 -9.32 1.87 -8.83
C SER A 88 -10.31 2.05 -7.68
N THR A 89 -9.82 2.07 -6.43
CA THR A 89 -10.64 2.39 -5.25
C THR A 89 -11.16 3.81 -5.33
N LYS A 90 -10.31 4.78 -5.70
CA LYS A 90 -10.69 6.18 -5.87
C LYS A 90 -11.71 6.35 -6.98
N GLU A 91 -11.49 5.75 -8.14
CA GLU A 91 -12.42 5.78 -9.28
C GLU A 91 -13.79 5.20 -8.89
N ARG A 92 -13.80 4.05 -8.20
CA ARG A 92 -15.02 3.44 -7.69
C ARG A 92 -15.77 4.38 -6.74
N LEU A 93 -15.07 4.98 -5.77
CA LEU A 93 -15.68 5.90 -4.80
C LEU A 93 -16.28 7.14 -5.48
N ILE A 94 -15.59 7.72 -6.46
CA ILE A 94 -16.11 8.84 -7.25
C ILE A 94 -17.36 8.43 -8.02
N LYS A 95 -17.33 7.26 -8.65
CA LYS A 95 -18.50 6.73 -9.38
C LYS A 95 -19.68 6.48 -8.45
N ASP A 96 -19.46 5.89 -7.28
CA ASP A 96 -20.50 5.63 -6.29
C ASP A 96 -21.10 6.95 -5.79
N TYR A 97 -20.26 7.95 -5.49
CA TYR A 97 -20.71 9.29 -5.11
C TYR A 97 -21.57 9.92 -6.20
N ASN A 98 -21.10 9.95 -7.45
CA ASN A 98 -21.86 10.54 -8.56
C ASN A 98 -23.19 9.81 -8.81
N THR A 99 -23.18 8.48 -8.74
CA THR A 99 -24.40 7.66 -8.88
C THR A 99 -25.41 8.00 -7.80
N PHE A 100 -24.95 8.18 -6.56
CA PHE A 100 -25.78 8.60 -5.45
C PHE A 100 -26.35 10.00 -5.67
N THR A 101 -25.50 11.00 -5.96
CA THR A 101 -25.95 12.38 -6.17
C THR A 101 -26.94 12.49 -7.33
N ASP A 102 -26.70 11.76 -8.42
CA ASP A 102 -27.60 11.72 -9.58
C ASP A 102 -28.96 11.14 -9.21
N SER A 103 -29.00 10.10 -8.37
CA SER A 103 -30.26 9.49 -7.93
C SER A 103 -31.11 10.44 -7.09
N ILE A 104 -30.47 11.32 -6.30
CA ILE A 104 -31.15 12.35 -5.51
C ILE A 104 -31.57 13.52 -6.39
N VAL A 105 -30.71 14.01 -7.28
CA VAL A 105 -31.03 15.19 -8.11
C VAL A 105 -32.11 14.90 -9.15
N LYS A 106 -32.15 13.69 -9.72
CA LYS A 106 -33.13 13.30 -10.77
C LYS A 106 -34.59 13.44 -10.35
N ILE A 107 -34.90 13.32 -9.06
CA ILE A 107 -36.26 13.48 -8.53
C ILE A 107 -36.61 14.95 -8.22
N HIS A 108 -35.64 15.85 -8.37
CA HIS A 108 -35.77 17.29 -8.13
C HIS A 108 -35.65 18.09 -9.45
N SER A 109 -35.43 19.41 -9.35
CA SER A 109 -35.26 20.28 -10.51
C SER A 109 -34.05 19.87 -11.37
N PRO A 110 -34.10 20.04 -12.71
CA PRO A 110 -32.93 19.89 -13.59
C PRO A 110 -31.72 20.76 -13.21
N THR A 111 -31.95 21.80 -12.40
CA THR A 111 -30.93 22.71 -11.89
C THR A 111 -30.48 22.42 -10.45
N ALA A 112 -31.05 21.39 -9.80
CA ALA A 112 -30.68 21.04 -8.45
C ALA A 112 -29.28 20.43 -8.41
N THR A 113 -28.53 20.71 -7.34
CA THR A 113 -27.21 20.14 -7.11
C THR A 113 -27.18 19.50 -5.73
N TYR A 114 -26.43 18.41 -5.61
CA TYR A 114 -26.19 17.74 -4.34
C TYR A 114 -24.69 17.73 -4.07
N SER A 115 -24.28 18.21 -2.89
CA SER A 115 -22.89 18.22 -2.47
C SER A 115 -22.77 17.75 -1.02
N TYR A 116 -21.67 17.06 -0.74
CA TYR A 116 -21.30 16.75 0.63
C TYR A 116 -21.02 18.06 1.40
N ILE A 117 -21.62 18.19 2.58
CA ILE A 117 -21.37 19.28 3.51
C ILE A 117 -20.48 18.73 4.62
N ASN A 118 -19.30 19.33 4.81
CA ASN A 118 -18.39 18.94 5.88
C ASN A 118 -19.10 19.02 7.23
N SER A 119 -19.18 17.87 7.91
CA SER A 119 -19.75 17.82 9.25
C SER A 119 -18.76 18.40 10.26
N LYS A 120 -19.28 19.12 11.25
CA LYS A 120 -18.47 19.50 12.41
C LYS A 120 -18.01 18.23 13.12
N TYR A 121 -16.77 18.22 13.55
CA TYR A 121 -16.19 17.18 14.38
C TYR A 121 -15.59 17.81 15.62
N TYR A 122 -15.36 17.00 16.64
CA TYR A 122 -14.74 17.42 17.88
C TYR A 122 -13.41 16.70 18.05
N LEU A 123 -12.40 17.44 18.46
CA LEU A 123 -11.10 16.92 18.90
C LEU A 123 -10.90 17.33 20.35
N ASN A 124 -10.87 16.35 21.25
CA ASN A 124 -10.69 16.59 22.69
C ASN A 124 -11.66 17.68 23.23
N GLY A 125 -12.91 17.66 22.77
CA GLY A 125 -13.94 18.63 23.16
C GLY A 125 -13.93 19.97 22.41
N VAL A 126 -12.97 20.20 21.52
CA VAL A 126 -12.89 21.43 20.70
C VAL A 126 -13.43 21.15 19.30
N ILE A 127 -14.28 22.04 18.78
CA ILE A 127 -14.79 21.93 17.40
C ILE A 127 -13.64 22.13 16.41
N GLY A 128 -13.45 21.17 15.52
CA GLY A 128 -12.50 21.30 14.41
C GLY A 128 -13.06 22.19 13.31
N GLU A 129 -12.22 23.10 12.80
CA GLU A 129 -12.60 24.06 11.75
C GLU A 129 -12.13 23.66 10.35
N ALA A 130 -11.03 22.90 10.24
CA ALA A 130 -10.52 22.38 8.98
C ALA A 130 -11.28 21.14 8.51
N ASN A 131 -11.17 20.76 7.24
CA ASN A 131 -11.66 19.45 6.79
C ASN A 131 -10.98 18.32 7.60
N VAL A 132 -11.75 17.33 8.07
CA VAL A 132 -11.26 16.18 8.87
C VAL A 132 -10.07 15.48 8.22
N VAL A 133 -10.09 15.29 6.89
CA VAL A 133 -8.99 14.63 6.16
C VAL A 133 -7.73 15.48 6.23
N THR A 134 -7.84 16.79 6.03
CA THR A 134 -6.71 17.73 6.14
C THR A 134 -6.11 17.70 7.55
N GLU A 135 -6.97 17.79 8.57
CA GLU A 135 -6.56 17.74 9.98
C GLU A 135 -5.81 16.44 10.32
N ILE A 136 -6.29 15.29 9.83
CA ILE A 136 -5.62 14.00 10.01
C ILE A 136 -4.25 13.99 9.33
N LEU A 137 -4.17 14.45 8.08
CA LEU A 137 -2.93 14.44 7.30
C LEU A 137 -1.85 15.32 7.93
N GLU A 138 -2.24 16.52 8.40
CA GLU A 138 -1.32 17.42 9.11
C GLU A 138 -0.80 16.79 10.40
N ARG A 139 -1.67 16.13 11.19
CA ARG A 139 -1.26 15.48 12.43
C ARG A 139 -0.31 14.32 12.22
N ILE A 140 -0.55 13.49 11.21
CA ILE A 140 0.31 12.33 10.89
C ILE A 140 1.73 12.79 10.53
N GLN A 141 1.89 13.99 9.98
CA GLN A 141 3.19 14.55 9.63
C GLN A 141 4.00 15.08 10.83
N HIS A 142 3.40 15.18 12.02
CA HIS A 142 4.15 15.57 13.22
C HIS A 142 5.12 14.49 13.69
N ARG A 143 6.23 14.90 14.32
CA ARG A 143 7.32 14.02 14.79
C ARG A 143 6.87 12.94 15.79
N ARG A 144 5.72 13.13 16.44
CA ARG A 144 5.02 12.17 17.31
C ARG A 144 3.53 12.31 17.05
N PRO A 145 3.00 11.68 16.00
CA PRO A 145 1.62 11.88 15.63
C PRO A 145 0.73 11.23 16.69
N ILE A 146 -0.18 12.01 17.25
CA ILE A 146 -1.27 11.51 18.09
C ILE A 146 -2.53 11.81 17.31
N LEU A 147 -3.15 10.75 16.80
CA LEU A 147 -4.29 10.87 15.90
C LEU A 147 -5.50 11.41 16.66
N PHE A 148 -5.86 10.79 17.79
CA PHE A 148 -6.96 11.20 18.66
C PHE A 148 -6.68 10.68 20.08
N PHE A 149 -7.08 11.41 21.13
CA PHE A 149 -7.14 10.87 22.49
C PHE A 149 -8.57 10.39 22.74
N ASP A 150 -8.72 9.18 23.27
CA ASP A 150 -9.96 8.73 23.92
C ASP A 150 -10.10 9.39 25.30
#